data_AF-A0A177NGS9-F1
#
_entry.id   AF-A0A177NGS9-F1
#
_cell.length_a   1.000
_cell.length_b   1.000
_cell.length_c   1.000
_cell.angle_alpha   90.00
_cell.angle_beta   90.00
_cell.angle_gamma   90.00
#
_symmetry.space_group_name_H-M   'P 1'
#
loop_
_entity.id
_entity.type
_entity.pdbx_description
1 polymer ?
#
loop_
_entity_poly.entity_id
_entity_poly.type
_entity_poly.pdbx_seq_one_letter_code
_entity_poly.pdbx_strand_id
1 'polypeptide(L)'
;MKLRVVLKRFSHPQVRRRLKIGLSLWAAAIVLSLISKISYDIGYFKAQSLIEQKNAAMPVTRQFLTPEAAQRIVSGALKEDPNYPKTVVLQVVDNNPKLSAIIVENNKQKHIAWIVDMRLYFTGDLFSDNGYNLTQSMEYQNNIIAGPR
;
A
#
# COMPACT_ATOMS: atom_id res chain seq x y z
N MET A 1 2.13 4.18 -65.13
CA MET A 1 2.90 3.22 -65.96
C MET A 1 3.83 2.25 -65.19
N LYS A 2 4.06 2.38 -63.86
CA LYS A 2 5.11 1.60 -63.16
C LYS A 2 4.66 0.25 -62.55
N LEU A 3 3.37 0.05 -62.22
CA LEU A 3 2.89 -1.20 -61.59
C LEU A 3 2.86 -2.42 -62.53
N ARG A 4 2.51 -2.23 -63.82
CA ARG A 4 2.47 -3.33 -64.81
C ARG A 4 3.84 -3.96 -65.07
N VAL A 5 4.92 -3.18 -65.01
CA VAL A 5 6.30 -3.68 -65.19
C VAL A 5 6.73 -4.52 -63.99
N VAL A 6 6.35 -4.10 -62.78
CA VAL A 6 6.59 -4.86 -61.55
C VAL A 6 5.86 -6.20 -61.60
N LEU A 7 4.56 -6.22 -61.94
CA LEU A 7 3.80 -7.48 -62.11
C LEU A 7 4.43 -8.45 -63.12
N LYS A 8 4.98 -7.95 -64.24
CA LYS A 8 5.65 -8.79 -65.25
C LYS A 8 6.91 -9.45 -64.69
N ARG A 9 7.62 -8.80 -63.76
CA ARG A 9 8.81 -9.32 -63.06
C ARG A 9 8.45 -10.40 -62.03
N PHE A 10 7.26 -10.33 -61.43
CA PHE A 10 6.70 -11.36 -60.54
C PHE A 10 6.24 -12.64 -61.26
N SER A 11 5.96 -12.55 -62.57
CA SER A 11 5.62 -13.72 -63.40
C SER A 11 6.82 -14.61 -63.72
N HIS A 12 8.06 -14.18 -63.40
CA HIS A 12 9.24 -15.00 -63.63
C HIS A 12 9.28 -16.17 -62.62
N PRO A 13 9.42 -17.44 -63.06
CA PRO A 13 9.35 -18.62 -62.18
C PRO A 13 10.27 -18.58 -60.96
N GLN A 14 11.48 -18.02 -61.08
CA GLN A 14 12.43 -17.90 -59.97
C GLN A 14 11.98 -16.88 -58.90
N VAL A 15 11.42 -15.74 -59.33
CA VAL A 15 10.90 -14.70 -58.43
C VAL A 15 9.66 -15.19 -57.70
N ARG A 16 8.77 -15.89 -58.41
CA ARG A 16 7.55 -16.47 -57.84
C ARG A 16 7.86 -17.53 -56.77
N ARG A 17 8.93 -18.31 -56.96
CA ARG A 17 9.39 -19.32 -55.99
C ARG A 17 9.95 -18.66 -54.72
N ARG A 18 10.80 -17.64 -54.87
CA ARG A 18 11.36 -16.87 -53.73
C ARG A 18 10.28 -16.12 -52.95
N LEU A 19 9.28 -15.57 -53.64
CA LEU A 19 8.17 -14.89 -52.99
C LEU A 19 7.33 -15.84 -52.13
N LYS A 20 7.02 -17.04 -52.63
CA LYS A 20 6.28 -18.05 -51.86
C LYS A 20 7.01 -18.46 -50.58
N ILE A 21 8.33 -18.62 -50.66
CA ILE A 21 9.18 -18.96 -49.51
C ILE A 21 9.17 -17.81 -48.49
N GLY A 22 9.35 -16.56 -48.95
CA GLY A 22 9.28 -15.39 -48.08
C GLY A 22 7.91 -15.23 -47.42
N LEU A 23 6.83 -15.44 -48.16
CA LEU A 23 5.46 -15.36 -47.65
C LEU A 23 5.18 -16.45 -46.61
N SER A 24 5.67 -17.67 -46.85
CA SER A 24 5.59 -18.80 -45.92
C SER A 24 6.34 -18.52 -44.62
N LEU A 25 7.53 -17.94 -44.70
CA LEU A 25 8.33 -17.60 -43.53
C LEU A 25 7.63 -16.52 -42.68
N TRP A 26 7.07 -15.50 -43.33
CA TRP A 26 6.27 -14.46 -42.65
C TRP A 26 5.02 -15.02 -42.00
N ALA A 27 4.29 -15.90 -42.68
CA ALA A 27 3.12 -16.56 -42.11
C ALA A 27 3.49 -17.38 -40.86
N ALA A 28 4.61 -18.12 -40.90
CA ALA A 28 5.10 -18.87 -39.75
C ALA A 28 5.46 -17.96 -38.57
N ALA A 29 6.14 -16.83 -38.82
CA ALA A 29 6.51 -15.88 -37.79
C ALA A 29 5.27 -15.25 -37.10
N ILE A 30 4.23 -14.91 -37.88
CA ILE A 30 2.97 -14.38 -37.34
C ILE A 30 2.30 -15.42 -36.42
N VAL A 31 2.20 -16.68 -36.86
CA VAL A 31 1.61 -17.75 -36.06
C VAL A 31 2.40 -17.96 -34.76
N LEU A 32 3.73 -17.97 -34.82
CA LEU A 32 4.57 -18.11 -33.63
C LEU A 32 4.31 -16.96 -32.63
N SER A 33 4.23 -15.72 -33.13
CA SER A 33 3.99 -14.54 -32.28
C SER A 33 2.63 -14.59 -31.57
N LEU A 34 1.59 -15.09 -32.25
CA LEU A 34 0.25 -15.28 -31.69
C LEU A 34 0.26 -16.32 -30.57
N ILE A 35 0.94 -17.45 -30.77
CA ILE A 35 1.05 -18.51 -29.77
C ILE A 35 1.80 -18.01 -28.52
N SER A 36 2.90 -17.27 -28.72
CA SER A 36 3.64 -16.65 -27.62
C SER A 36 2.78 -15.67 -26.83
N LYS A 37 1.98 -14.83 -27.52
CA LYS A 37 1.08 -13.89 -26.85
C LYS A 37 0.00 -14.59 -26.03
N ILE A 38 -0.67 -15.59 -26.60
CA ILE A 38 -1.71 -16.36 -25.90
C ILE A 38 -1.12 -17.05 -24.66
N SER A 39 0.07 -17.65 -24.80
CA SER A 39 0.77 -18.29 -23.68
C SER A 39 1.14 -17.28 -22.59
N TYR A 40 1.60 -16.09 -22.98
CA TYR A 40 1.92 -15.01 -22.05
C TYR A 40 0.68 -14.52 -21.31
N ASP A 41 -0.43 -14.27 -22.01
CA ASP A 41 -1.67 -13.79 -21.42
C ASP A 41 -2.28 -14.82 -20.45
N ILE A 42 -2.26 -16.12 -20.79
CA ILE A 42 -2.71 -17.20 -19.90
C ILE A 42 -1.80 -17.31 -18.67
N GLY A 43 -0.48 -17.24 -18.85
CA GLY A 43 0.49 -17.27 -17.76
C GLY A 43 0.34 -16.08 -16.82
N TYR A 44 0.16 -14.88 -17.39
CA TYR A 44 -0.09 -13.65 -16.66
C TYR A 44 -1.39 -13.73 -15.84
N PHE A 45 -2.49 -14.20 -16.45
CA PHE A 45 -3.75 -14.39 -15.74
C PHE A 45 -3.63 -15.41 -14.60
N LYS A 46 -2.91 -16.52 -14.83
CA LYS A 46 -2.67 -17.54 -13.80
C LYS A 46 -1.80 -17.03 -12.65
N ALA A 47 -0.79 -16.22 -12.95
CA ALA A 47 0.03 -15.56 -11.92
C ALA A 47 -0.81 -14.57 -11.11
N GLN A 48 -1.64 -13.76 -11.76
CA GLN A 48 -2.52 -12.81 -11.11
C GLN A 48 -3.54 -13.52 -10.21
N SER A 49 -4.17 -14.61 -10.70
CA SER A 49 -5.13 -15.38 -9.90
C SER A 49 -4.48 -16.10 -8.72
N LEU A 50 -3.22 -16.53 -8.84
CA LEU A 50 -2.46 -17.13 -7.75
C LEU A 50 -2.11 -16.08 -6.68
N ILE A 51 -1.77 -14.86 -7.09
CA ILE A 51 -1.54 -13.73 -6.17
C ILE A 51 -2.84 -13.36 -5.46
N GLU A 52 -3.96 -13.25 -6.18
CA GLU A 52 -5.27 -12.96 -5.59
C GLU A 52 -5.74 -14.07 -4.65
N GLN A 53 -5.61 -15.34 -5.01
CA GLN A 53 -5.92 -16.45 -4.10
C GLN A 53 -5.01 -16.46 -2.88
N LYS A 54 -3.71 -16.19 -3.05
CA LYS A 54 -2.79 -16.07 -1.91
C LYS A 54 -3.20 -14.91 -0.99
N ASN A 55 -3.58 -13.77 -1.56
CA ASN A 55 -4.04 -12.60 -0.79
C ASN A 55 -5.40 -12.85 -0.12
N ALA A 56 -6.29 -13.63 -0.73
CA ALA A 56 -7.58 -14.02 -0.17
C ALA A 56 -7.47 -15.12 0.91
N ALA A 57 -6.47 -16.00 0.78
CA ALA A 57 -6.17 -17.07 1.74
C ALA A 57 -5.28 -16.61 2.90
N MET A 58 -4.59 -15.48 2.77
CA MET A 58 -3.98 -14.82 3.92
C MET A 58 -5.13 -14.35 4.82
N PRO A 59 -5.24 -14.87 6.06
CA PRO A 59 -6.19 -14.31 7.00
C PRO A 59 -5.84 -12.83 7.11
N VAL A 60 -6.77 -11.96 6.75
CA VAL A 60 -6.71 -10.55 7.13
C VAL A 60 -6.84 -10.57 8.65
N THR A 61 -5.73 -10.82 9.34
CA THR A 61 -5.56 -10.42 10.72
C THR A 61 -5.68 -8.91 10.67
N ARG A 62 -6.92 -8.41 10.76
CA ARG A 62 -7.19 -7.02 11.12
C ARG A 62 -6.38 -6.86 12.40
N GLN A 63 -5.27 -6.11 12.30
CA GLN A 63 -4.48 -5.74 13.46
C GLN A 63 -5.35 -4.76 14.23
N PHE A 64 -6.22 -5.31 15.07
CA PHE A 64 -7.03 -4.54 15.98
C PHE A 64 -6.08 -4.03 17.06
N LEU A 65 -5.99 -2.72 17.17
CA LEU A 65 -5.33 -2.07 18.29
C LEU A 65 -6.10 -2.44 19.56
N THR A 66 -5.49 -3.26 20.43
CA THR A 66 -6.07 -3.57 21.74
C THR A 66 -5.77 -2.44 22.73
N PRO A 67 -6.55 -2.28 23.82
CA PRO A 67 -6.27 -1.30 24.86
C PRO A 67 -4.84 -1.42 25.42
N GLU A 68 -4.32 -2.64 25.56
CA GLU A 68 -2.97 -2.90 26.07
C GLU A 68 -1.89 -2.47 25.07
N ALA A 69 -2.13 -2.71 23.78
CA ALA A 69 -1.23 -2.24 22.72
C ALA A 69 -1.26 -0.71 22.63
N ALA A 70 -2.45 -0.10 22.72
CA ALA A 70 -2.60 1.35 22.80
C ALA A 70 -1.89 1.92 24.03
N GLN A 71 -1.99 1.27 25.19
CA GLN A 71 -1.31 1.68 26.42
C GLN A 71 0.21 1.69 26.23
N ARG A 72 0.79 0.67 25.60
CA ARG A 72 2.23 0.64 25.30
C ARG A 72 2.66 1.78 24.37
N ILE A 73 1.85 2.12 23.37
CA ILE A 73 2.10 3.25 22.48
C ILE A 73 2.05 4.57 23.27
N VAL A 74 1.04 4.74 24.13
CA VAL A 74 0.88 5.94 24.95
C VAL A 74 2.04 6.10 25.94
N SER A 75 2.35 5.07 26.71
CA SER A 75 3.46 5.10 27.67
C SER A 75 4.80 5.31 26.98
N GLY A 76 5.04 4.69 25.82
CA GLY A 76 6.25 4.89 25.02
C GLY A 76 6.38 6.32 24.49
N ALA A 77 5.28 6.87 23.97
CA ALA A 77 5.23 8.24 23.46
C ALA A 77 5.49 9.27 24.56
N LEU A 78 4.86 9.10 25.72
CA LEU A 78 4.99 10.01 26.86
C LEU A 78 6.24 9.75 27.71
N LYS A 79 7.06 8.74 27.36
CA LYS A 79 8.24 8.28 28.13
C LYS A 79 7.90 7.95 29.59
N GLU A 80 6.74 7.35 29.80
CA GLU A 80 6.27 6.86 31.10
C GLU A 80 6.67 5.40 31.31
N ASP A 81 6.71 4.97 32.58
CA ASP A 81 6.91 3.55 32.93
C ASP A 81 5.68 2.73 32.47
N PRO A 82 5.85 1.72 31.60
CA PRO A 82 4.74 0.88 31.15
C PRO A 82 4.09 0.03 32.25
N ASN A 83 4.77 -0.22 33.38
CA ASN A 83 4.20 -0.97 34.51
C ASN A 83 3.39 -0.07 35.46
N TYR A 84 3.71 1.22 35.50
CA TYR A 84 3.05 2.21 36.35
C TYR A 84 2.79 3.52 35.57
N PRO A 85 1.98 3.47 34.50
CA PRO A 85 1.74 4.65 33.68
C PRO A 85 0.89 5.67 34.44
N LYS A 86 1.23 6.95 34.28
CA LYS A 86 0.41 8.06 34.80
C LYS A 86 -0.78 8.34 33.88
N THR A 87 -0.60 8.08 32.59
CA THR A 87 -1.62 8.23 31.55
C THR A 87 -2.18 6.86 31.18
N VAL A 88 -3.46 6.62 31.44
CA VAL A 88 -4.11 5.31 31.23
C VAL A 88 -5.06 5.37 30.04
N VAL A 89 -4.99 4.40 29.13
CA VAL A 89 -5.94 4.21 28.05
C VAL A 89 -7.19 3.55 28.61
N LEU A 90 -8.31 4.27 28.58
CA LEU A 90 -9.61 3.76 29.03
C LEU A 90 -10.30 2.94 27.95
N GLN A 91 -10.23 3.41 26.71
CA GLN A 91 -10.99 2.81 25.60
C GLN A 91 -10.35 3.14 24.24
N VAL A 92 -10.43 2.18 23.33
CA VAL A 92 -10.23 2.41 21.89
C VAL A 92 -11.61 2.62 21.25
N VAL A 93 -11.88 3.83 20.77
CA VAL A 93 -13.19 4.27 20.25
C VAL A 93 -13.35 3.89 18.78
N ASP A 94 -12.28 4.08 17.99
CA ASP A 94 -12.21 3.66 16.59
C ASP A 94 -10.91 2.90 16.38
N ASN A 95 -10.98 1.80 15.63
CA ASN A 95 -9.90 0.84 15.47
C ASN A 95 -9.67 0.59 13.98
N ASN A 96 -9.22 1.62 13.29
CA ASN A 96 -8.76 1.52 11.92
C ASN A 96 -7.23 1.36 11.93
N PRO A 97 -6.67 0.39 11.18
CA PRO A 97 -5.23 0.10 11.18
C PRO A 97 -4.31 1.29 10.84
N LYS A 98 -4.84 2.35 10.21
CA LYS A 98 -4.09 3.59 9.93
C LYS A 98 -4.33 4.71 10.94
N LEU A 99 -5.47 4.69 11.63
CA LEU A 99 -5.91 5.77 12.50
C LEU A 99 -6.83 5.20 13.56
N SER A 100 -6.39 5.23 14.81
CA SER A 100 -7.21 4.78 15.94
C SER A 100 -7.49 5.93 16.87
N ALA A 101 -8.75 6.09 17.26
CA ALA A 101 -9.15 7.04 18.28
C ALA A 101 -9.13 6.35 19.65
N ILE A 102 -8.49 6.97 20.64
CA ILE A 102 -8.42 6.45 22.01
C ILE A 102 -8.86 7.51 23.00
N ILE A 103 -9.45 7.07 24.10
CA ILE A 103 -9.71 7.90 25.27
C ILE A 103 -8.65 7.57 26.31
N VAL A 104 -7.90 8.58 26.71
CA VAL A 104 -6.91 8.48 27.79
C VAL A 104 -7.38 9.24 29.01
N GLU A 105 -6.93 8.83 30.18
CA GLU A 105 -7.10 9.53 31.44
C GLU A 105 -5.73 9.87 32.02
N ASN A 106 -5.54 11.13 32.37
CA ASN A 106 -4.38 11.63 33.11
C ASN A 106 -4.90 12.56 34.20
N ASN A 107 -4.45 12.40 35.44
CA ASN A 107 -4.88 13.25 36.55
C ASN A 107 -6.41 13.38 36.73
N LYS A 108 -7.15 12.28 36.52
CA LYS A 108 -8.62 12.22 36.55
C LYS A 108 -9.32 13.04 35.46
N GLN A 109 -8.58 13.57 34.50
CA GLN A 109 -9.12 14.26 33.33
C GLN A 109 -9.06 13.33 32.11
N LYS A 110 -10.17 13.27 31.38
CA LYS A 110 -10.28 12.44 30.17
C LYS A 110 -9.94 13.28 28.95
N HIS A 111 -9.08 12.75 28.09
CA HIS A 111 -8.66 13.39 26.85
C HIS A 111 -8.82 12.43 25.68
N ILE A 112 -9.09 12.99 24.50
CA ILE A 112 -9.15 12.24 23.25
C ILE A 112 -7.78 12.30 22.59
N ALA A 113 -7.22 11.13 22.30
CA ALA A 113 -5.98 10.97 21.57
C ALA A 113 -6.22 10.19 20.27
N TRP A 114 -5.36 10.45 19.29
CA TRP A 114 -5.33 9.76 18.01
C TRP A 114 -3.99 9.05 17.88
N ILE A 115 -4.03 7.80 17.45
CA ILE A 115 -2.86 7.04 17.06
C ILE A 115 -2.87 6.95 15.54
N VAL A 116 -1.94 7.63 14.88
CA VAL A 116 -1.75 7.62 13.43
C VAL A 116 -0.38 7.07 13.14
N ASP A 117 -0.28 5.98 12.38
CA ASP A 117 0.99 5.31 12.07
C ASP A 117 1.88 5.06 13.32
N MET A 118 1.27 4.58 14.42
CA MET A 118 1.91 4.36 15.74
C MET A 118 2.43 5.62 16.45
N ARG A 119 2.12 6.82 15.96
CA ARG A 119 2.41 8.08 16.63
C ARG A 119 1.19 8.60 17.35
N LEU A 120 1.41 9.17 18.53
CA LEU A 120 0.34 9.69 19.39
C LEU A 120 0.15 11.19 19.18
N TYR A 121 -1.11 11.59 19.04
CA TYR A 121 -1.56 12.97 18.91
C TYR A 121 -2.69 13.22 19.89
N PHE A 122 -2.76 14.41 20.47
CA PHE A 122 -3.83 14.78 21.40
C PHE A 122 -4.75 15.83 20.80
N THR A 123 -6.03 15.69 21.09
CA THR A 123 -7.01 16.77 20.87
C THR A 123 -6.95 17.71 22.07
N GLY A 124 -6.30 18.86 21.89
CA GLY A 124 -6.06 19.83 22.96
C GLY A 124 -4.74 19.59 23.73
N ASP A 125 -4.57 20.36 24.79
CA ASP A 125 -3.38 20.30 25.62
C ASP A 125 -3.53 19.27 26.74
N LEU A 126 -2.55 18.36 26.82
CA LEU A 126 -2.40 17.41 27.91
C LEU A 126 -1.31 17.93 28.85
N PHE A 127 -1.63 18.09 30.13
CA PHE A 127 -0.68 18.58 31.12
C PHE A 127 -0.21 17.46 32.04
N SER A 128 1.07 17.47 32.41
CA SER A 128 1.57 16.61 33.49
C SER A 128 1.21 17.18 34.86
N ASP A 129 1.41 16.38 35.91
CA ASP A 129 1.18 16.77 37.32
C ASP A 129 1.95 18.04 37.71
N ASN A 130 3.07 18.31 37.03
CA ASN A 130 3.93 19.47 37.25
C ASN A 130 3.56 20.67 36.36
N GLY A 131 2.47 20.59 35.60
CA GLY A 131 1.98 21.66 34.71
C GLY A 131 2.67 21.72 33.33
N TYR A 132 3.48 20.73 32.96
CA TYR A 132 4.12 20.71 31.65
C TYR A 132 3.15 20.27 30.54
N ASN A 133 3.11 21.00 29.43
CA ASN A 133 2.33 20.63 28.26
C ASN A 133 3.00 19.46 27.50
N LEU A 134 2.47 18.26 27.70
CA LEU A 134 2.91 17.03 27.05
C LEU A 134 2.56 17.02 25.56
N THR A 135 1.45 17.66 25.15
CA THR A 135 1.10 17.78 23.73
C THR A 135 2.15 18.58 22.97
N GLN A 136 2.55 19.74 23.48
CA GLN A 136 3.59 20.58 22.88
C GLN A 136 4.94 19.84 22.82
N SER A 137 5.27 19.11 23.88
CA SER A 137 6.49 18.30 23.93
C SER A 137 6.52 17.20 22.86
N MET A 138 5.37 16.60 22.57
CA MET A 138 5.19 15.60 21.51
C MET A 138 5.27 16.22 20.11
N GLU A 139 4.73 17.41 19.91
CA GLU A 139 4.83 18.15 18.66
C GLU A 139 6.28 18.48 18.31
N TYR A 140 7.05 18.98 19.28
CA TYR A 140 8.48 19.22 19.11
C TYR A 140 9.26 17.94 18.76
N GLN A 141 8.99 16.82 19.45
CA GLN A 141 9.67 15.55 19.15
C GLN A 141 9.34 15.03 17.75
N ASN A 142 8.13 15.30 17.25
CA ASN A 142 7.68 14.86 15.93
C ASN A 142 7.96 15.89 14.81
N ASN A 143 8.65 17.00 15.10
CA ASN A 143 8.86 18.13 14.18
C ASN A 143 7.54 18.66 13.57
N ILE A 144 6.47 18.64 14.36
CA ILE A 144 5.17 19.17 13.96
C ILE A 144 5.15 20.65 14.33
N ILE A 145 5.07 21.52 13.33
CA ILE A 145 4.81 22.94 13.54
C ILE A 145 3.31 23.11 13.61
N ALA A 146 2.74 23.01 14.81
CA ALA A 146 1.36 23.45 15.02
C ALA A 146 1.33 24.99 14.94
N GLY A 147 0.47 25.53 14.09
CA GLY A 147 0.17 26.97 14.08
C GLY A 147 -0.42 27.43 15.42
N PRO A 148 -0.62 28.75 15.62
CA PRO A 148 -1.24 29.25 16.84
C PRO A 148 -2.62 28.59 17.05
N ARG A 149 -2.81 28.03 18.24
CA ARG A 149 -4.07 27.43 18.72
C ARG A 149 -4.91 28.50 19.43
#